data_AF-A0A7J3W616-F1
#
_entry.id   AF-A0A7J3W616-F1
#
_cell.length_a   1.000
_cell.length_b   1.000
_cell.length_c   1.000
_cell.angle_alpha   90.00
_cell.angle_beta   90.00
_cell.angle_gamma   90.00
#
_symmetry.space_group_name_H-M   'P 1'
#
loop_
_entity.id
_entity.type
_entity.pdbx_description
1 polymer ?
#
loop_
_entity_poly.entity_id
_entity_poly.type
_entity_poly.pdbx_seq_one_letter_code
_entity_poly.pdbx_strand_id
1 'polypeptide(L)'
;MPLGDLERLKISAILHDIGKLECWANREGWSEHTKYTKQFVKSCFGEELAEDACRHHLGTSYSEAYRPQSLTQQIICLADSIAAGADRREIPSHGPPIP
;
A
#
# COMPACT_ATOMS: atom_id res chain seq x y z
N MET A 1 -11.47 2.15 -22.57
CA MET A 1 -11.37 3.61 -22.38
C MET A 1 -10.32 3.86 -21.31
N PRO A 2 -9.44 4.85 -21.46
CA PRO A 2 -8.56 5.25 -20.36
C PRO A 2 -9.42 5.66 -19.15
N LEU A 3 -9.01 5.23 -17.95
CA LEU A 3 -9.68 5.60 -16.71
C LEU A 3 -9.49 7.09 -16.44
N GLY A 4 -10.49 7.73 -15.83
CA GLY A 4 -10.28 9.08 -15.29
C GLY A 4 -9.31 9.06 -14.11
N ASP A 5 -8.66 10.19 -13.81
CA ASP A 5 -7.68 10.30 -12.73
C ASP A 5 -8.24 9.86 -11.36
N LEU A 6 -9.51 10.21 -11.08
CA LEU A 6 -10.18 9.81 -9.84
C LEU A 6 -10.43 8.31 -9.77
N GLU A 7 -10.78 7.67 -10.89
CA GLU A 7 -10.99 6.22 -10.93
C GLU A 7 -9.66 5.48 -10.76
N ARG A 8 -8.60 5.96 -11.42
CA ARG A 8 -7.24 5.46 -11.25
C ARG A 8 -6.81 5.53 -9.79
N LEU A 9 -6.95 6.69 -9.14
CA LEU A 9 -6.64 6.86 -7.72
C LEU A 9 -7.44 5.88 -6.84
N LYS A 10 -8.75 5.79 -7.04
CA LYS A 10 -9.63 4.91 -6.23
C LYS A 10 -9.22 3.44 -6.36
N ILE A 11 -9.01 2.96 -7.59
CA ILE A 11 -8.67 1.55 -7.82
C ILE A 11 -7.29 1.25 -7.25
N SER A 12 -6.28 2.10 -7.51
CA SER A 12 -4.94 1.94 -6.94
C SER A 12 -4.96 1.95 -5.41
N ALA A 13 -5.72 2.86 -4.80
CA ALA A 13 -5.86 2.93 -3.34
C ALA A 13 -6.56 1.70 -2.75
N ILE A 14 -7.55 1.10 -3.43
CA ILE A 14 -8.20 -0.12 -2.93
C ILE A 14 -7.26 -1.33 -3.05
N LEU A 15 -6.43 -1.39 -4.10
CA LEU A 15 -5.61 -2.55 -4.42
C LEU A 15 -4.17 -2.49 -3.90
N HIS A 16 -3.74 -1.40 -3.25
CA HIS A 16 -2.34 -1.17 -2.88
C HIS A 16 -1.68 -2.34 -2.13
N ASP A 17 -2.43 -3.02 -1.27
CA ASP A 17 -1.95 -4.11 -0.42
C ASP A 17 -2.39 -5.52 -0.88
N ILE A 18 -2.99 -5.65 -2.07
CA ILE A 18 -3.54 -6.94 -2.54
C ILE A 18 -2.49 -8.06 -2.61
N GLY A 19 -1.22 -7.69 -2.84
CA GLY A 19 -0.10 -8.64 -2.87
C GLY A 19 0.19 -9.34 -1.54
N LYS A 20 -0.37 -8.86 -0.41
CA LYS A 20 -0.19 -9.53 0.90
C LYS A 20 -0.73 -10.96 0.90
N LEU A 21 -1.81 -11.20 0.13
CA LEU A 21 -2.41 -12.53 -0.02
C LEU A 21 -1.40 -13.53 -0.60
N GLU A 22 -0.63 -13.11 -1.61
CA GLU A 22 0.38 -13.93 -2.26
C GLU A 22 1.58 -14.17 -1.34
N CYS A 23 2.02 -13.14 -0.60
CA CYS A 23 3.03 -13.30 0.45
C CYS A 23 2.63 -14.37 1.48
N TRP A 24 1.38 -14.35 1.93
CA TRP A 24 0.88 -15.34 2.89
C TRP A 24 0.81 -16.74 2.30
N ALA A 25 0.34 -16.87 1.05
CA ALA A 25 0.25 -18.15 0.36
C ALA A 25 1.64 -18.80 0.18
N ASN A 26 2.64 -18.00 -0.16
CA ASN A 26 4.00 -18.46 -0.47
C ASN A 26 4.98 -18.39 0.70
N ARG A 27 4.53 -17.94 1.88
CA ARG A 27 5.37 -17.71 3.09
C ARG A 27 6.54 -16.77 2.84
N GLU A 28 6.34 -15.76 2.02
CA GLU A 28 7.35 -14.74 1.75
C GLU A 28 7.28 -13.58 2.76
N GLY A 29 8.34 -12.76 2.78
CA GLY A 29 8.41 -11.58 3.63
C GLY A 29 7.28 -10.60 3.33
N TRP A 30 6.74 -9.95 4.36
CA TRP A 30 5.67 -8.96 4.21
C TRP A 30 6.05 -7.78 3.30
N SER A 31 7.35 -7.45 3.19
CA SER A 31 7.85 -6.40 2.30
C SER A 31 7.70 -6.74 0.80
N GLU A 32 7.60 -8.03 0.45
CA GLU A 32 7.49 -8.47 -0.95
C GLU A 32 6.10 -8.19 -1.55
N HIS A 33 5.13 -7.77 -0.74
CA HIS A 33 3.77 -7.58 -1.23
C HIS A 33 3.68 -6.48 -2.30
N THR A 34 4.58 -5.49 -2.32
CA THR A 34 4.59 -4.45 -3.36
C THR A 34 4.88 -5.03 -4.75
N LYS A 35 5.81 -6.00 -4.82
CA LYS A 35 6.10 -6.77 -6.05
C LYS A 35 4.87 -7.56 -6.50
N TYR A 36 4.19 -8.25 -5.59
CA TYR A 36 2.99 -9.02 -5.93
C TYR A 36 1.80 -8.13 -6.28
N THR A 37 1.58 -7.02 -5.58
CA THR A 37 0.60 -5.99 -5.95
C THR A 37 0.87 -5.54 -7.39
N LYS A 38 2.13 -5.20 -7.72
CA LYS A 38 2.49 -4.79 -9.08
C LYS A 38 2.15 -5.86 -10.11
N GLN A 39 2.53 -7.12 -9.85
CA GLN A 39 2.25 -8.24 -10.76
C GLN A 39 0.74 -8.45 -10.96
N PHE A 40 -0.03 -8.50 -9.87
CA PHE A 40 -1.48 -8.69 -9.90
C PHE A 40 -2.18 -7.55 -10.65
N VAL A 41 -1.95 -6.30 -10.23
CA VAL A 41 -2.62 -5.13 -10.83
C VAL A 41 -2.22 -4.97 -12.30
N LYS A 42 -0.96 -5.22 -12.66
CA LYS A 42 -0.52 -5.18 -14.06
C LYS A 42 -1.28 -6.17 -14.92
N SER A 43 -1.51 -7.39 -14.41
CA SER A 43 -2.23 -8.43 -15.15
C SER A 43 -3.70 -8.08 -15.42
N CYS A 44 -4.33 -7.29 -14.55
CA CYS A 44 -5.74 -6.91 -14.65
C CYS A 44 -5.98 -5.55 -15.32
N PHE A 45 -5.13 -4.57 -15.03
CA PHE A 45 -5.37 -3.15 -15.34
C PHE A 45 -4.21 -2.46 -16.09
N GLY A 46 -3.09 -3.15 -16.30
CA GLY A 46 -1.92 -2.60 -17.00
C GLY A 46 -0.89 -1.93 -16.10
N GLU A 47 0.25 -1.55 -16.71
CA GLU A 47 1.45 -1.07 -15.99
C GLU A 47 1.19 0.21 -15.20
N GLU A 48 0.47 1.16 -15.78
CA GLU A 48 0.30 2.50 -15.19
C GLU A 48 -0.44 2.46 -13.85
N LEU A 49 -1.45 1.59 -13.72
CA LEU A 49 -2.17 1.38 -12.46
C LEU A 49 -1.34 0.57 -11.48
N ALA A 50 -0.58 -0.39 -11.99
CA ALA A 50 0.29 -1.23 -11.18
C ALA A 50 1.37 -0.42 -10.47
N GLU A 51 1.98 0.55 -11.17
CA GLU A 51 2.96 1.45 -10.58
C GLU A 51 2.35 2.36 -9.52
N ASP A 52 1.12 2.83 -9.71
CA ASP A 52 0.45 3.64 -8.69
C ASP A 52 0.05 2.84 -7.46
N ALA A 53 -0.42 1.60 -7.64
CA ALA A 53 -0.86 0.75 -6.54
C ALA A 53 0.31 0.24 -5.69
N CYS A 54 1.48 -0.01 -6.26
CA CYS A 54 2.59 -0.66 -5.52
C CYS A 54 3.57 0.31 -4.85
N ARG A 55 3.49 1.62 -5.15
CA ARG A 55 4.45 2.64 -4.72
C ARG A 55 3.93 3.51 -3.58
N HIS A 56 3.51 2.89 -2.47
CA HIS A 56 2.86 3.59 -1.35
C HIS A 56 3.64 3.56 -0.03
N HIS A 57 4.82 2.92 0.03
CA HIS A 57 5.59 2.80 1.27
C HIS A 57 6.81 3.72 1.32
N LEU A 58 7.07 4.30 2.50
CA LEU A 58 8.25 5.14 2.78
C LEU A 58 9.27 4.46 3.71
N GLY A 59 8.92 3.34 4.34
CA GLY A 59 9.77 2.63 5.30
C GLY A 59 11.04 2.05 4.69
N THR A 60 12.09 1.91 5.51
CA THR A 60 13.40 1.37 5.09
C THR A 60 13.37 -0.10 4.68
N SER A 61 12.31 -0.84 5.06
CA SER A 61 12.10 -2.23 4.66
C SER A 61 11.71 -2.40 3.19
N TYR A 62 11.46 -1.30 2.46
CA TYR A 62 11.12 -1.32 1.05
C TYR A 62 12.22 -0.69 0.20
N SER A 63 12.45 -1.27 -0.99
CA SER A 63 13.34 -0.69 -1.99
C SER A 63 12.87 0.71 -2.40
N GLU A 64 13.82 1.59 -2.72
CA GLU A 64 13.52 2.94 -3.22
C GLU A 64 12.67 2.95 -4.49
N ALA A 65 12.71 1.86 -5.27
CA ALA A 65 11.88 1.67 -6.44
C ALA A 65 10.38 1.62 -6.12
N TYR A 66 10.00 1.29 -4.88
CA TYR A 66 8.61 1.24 -4.41
C TYR A 66 8.21 2.46 -3.57
N ARG A 67 9.04 3.52 -3.57
CA ARG A 67 8.65 4.78 -2.93
C ARG A 67 7.70 5.58 -3.83
N PRO A 68 6.81 6.39 -3.24
CA PRO A 68 5.99 7.33 -3.99
C PRO A 68 6.83 8.28 -4.86
N GLN A 69 6.48 8.39 -6.13
CA GLN A 69 7.07 9.29 -7.12
C GLN A 69 6.05 10.21 -7.79
N SER A 70 4.76 9.95 -7.61
CA SER A 70 3.66 10.76 -8.13
C SER A 70 2.76 11.29 -7.01
N LEU A 71 1.93 12.30 -7.32
CA LEU A 71 0.94 12.82 -6.37
C LEU A 71 -0.08 11.73 -5.98
N THR A 72 -0.51 10.90 -6.93
CA THR A 72 -1.42 9.76 -6.65
C THR A 72 -0.82 8.82 -5.61
N GLN A 73 0.45 8.45 -5.79
CA GLN A 73 1.16 7.55 -4.89
C GLN A 73 1.36 8.16 -3.49
N GLN A 74 1.64 9.47 -3.42
CA GLN A 74 1.73 10.19 -2.16
C GLN A 74 0.38 10.26 -1.43
N ILE A 75 -0.72 10.48 -2.15
CA ILE A 75 -2.08 10.45 -1.58
C ILE A 75 -2.38 9.07 -1.00
N ILE A 76 -2.05 7.99 -1.73
CA ILE A 76 -2.25 6.61 -1.26
C ILE A 76 -1.43 6.35 -0.01
N CYS A 77 -0.14 6.71 0.00
CA CYS A 77 0.75 6.56 1.14
C CYS A 77 0.21 7.26 2.41
N LEU A 78 -0.25 8.50 2.26
CA LEU A 78 -0.85 9.25 3.35
C LEU A 78 -2.16 8.62 3.83
N ALA A 79 -3.02 8.21 2.90
CA ALA A 79 -4.30 7.58 3.22
C ALA A 79 -4.12 6.24 3.95
N ASP A 80 -3.18 5.41 3.51
CA ASP A 80 -2.81 4.16 4.19
C ASP A 80 -2.30 4.42 5.61
N SER A 81 -1.39 5.39 5.78
CA SER A 81 -0.87 5.78 7.10
C SER A 81 -1.99 6.23 8.06
N ILE A 82 -2.95 7.02 7.56
CA ILE A 82 -4.13 7.46 8.32
C ILE A 82 -5.02 6.25 8.68
N ALA A 83 -5.28 5.36 7.72
CA ALA A 83 -6.15 4.20 7.88
C ALA A 83 -5.58 3.17 8.86
N ALA A 84 -4.26 2.92 8.81
CA ALA A 84 -3.55 2.05 9.73
C ALA A 84 -3.51 2.62 11.15
N GLY A 85 -3.75 3.93 11.32
CA GLY A 85 -3.60 4.60 12.60
C GLY A 85 -2.15 4.61 13.08
N ALA A 86 -1.18 4.62 12.16
CA ALA A 86 0.25 4.55 12.47
C ALA A 86 0.71 5.69 13.42
N ASP A 87 0.03 6.83 13.40
CA ASP A 87 0.28 7.97 14.29
C ASP A 87 -0.49 7.90 15.62
N ARG A 88 -1.36 6.91 15.85
CA ARG A 88 -2.06 6.75 17.13
C ARG A 88 -1.12 6.09 18.14
N ARG A 89 -0.84 6.76 19.26
CA ARG A 89 -0.14 6.16 20.41
C ARG A 89 -0.94 4.94 20.89
N GLU A 90 -0.30 3.77 20.92
CA GLU A 90 -0.89 2.54 21.50
C GLU A 90 -1.00 2.60 23.02
N ILE A 91 -0.23 3.44 23.70
CA ILE A 91 -0.27 3.55 25.16
C ILE A 91 -1.50 4.38 25.54
N PRO A 92 -2.53 3.79 26.18
CA PRO A 92 -3.61 4.58 26.76
C PRO A 92 -2.99 5.50 27.80
N SER A 93 -3.21 6.81 27.70
CA SER A 93 -2.71 7.74 28.72
C SER A 93 -3.30 7.44 30.10
N HIS A 94 -4.49 6.83 30.15
CA HIS A 94 -5.22 6.42 31.34
C HIS A 94 -5.90 5.06 31.14
N GLY A 95 -5.87 4.21 32.17
CA GLY A 95 -6.47 2.87 32.24
C GLY A 95 -5.77 2.03 33.32
N PRO A 96 -6.45 1.05 33.94
CA PRO A 96 -5.80 0.19 34.93
C PRO A 96 -4.71 -0.67 34.25
N PRO A 97 -3.61 -1.01 34.94
CA PRO A 97 -2.59 -1.90 34.39
C PRO A 97 -3.22 -3.25 34.01
N ILE A 98 -2.81 -3.78 32.86
CA ILE A 98 -3.21 -5.12 32.42
C ILE A 98 -2.60 -6.13 33.41
N PRO A 99 -3.39 -7.07 33.96
CA PRO A 99 -2.94 -8.04 34.96
C PRO A 99 -1.84 -8.99 34.45
#